data_AF-A0A920WA62-F1
#
_entry.id   AF-A0A920WA62-F1
#
_cell.length_a   1.000
_cell.length_b   1.000
_cell.length_c   1.000
_cell.angle_alpha   90.00
_cell.angle_beta   90.00
_cell.angle_gamma   90.00
#
_symmetry.space_group_name_H-M   'P 1'
#
loop_
_entity.id
_entity.type
_entity.pdbx_description
1 polymer ?
#
loop_
_entity_poly.entity_id
_entity_poly.type
_entity_poly.pdbx_seq_one_letter_code
_entity_poly.pdbx_strand_id
1 'polypeptide(L)' 'MGDAAFGMTGLDFETAARAGVPIITVVLNNATWLSKQKQWQLLTSYSVLEIGWNYADMARAMGGYPERIEDPSE' A
#
# COMPACT_ATOMS: atom_id res chain seq x y z
N MET A 1 3.42 2.60 6.45
CA MET A 1 2.17 3.28 6.03
C MET A 1 1.12 2.24 5.70
N GLY A 2 -0.18 2.58 5.78
CA GLY A 2 -1.23 1.69 5.30
C GLY A 2 -1.29 1.70 3.76
N ASP A 3 -1.75 0.59 3.19
CA ASP A 3 -2.10 0.42 1.77
C ASP A 3 -3.03 1.53 1.23
N ALA A 4 -4.05 1.92 1.99
CA ALA A 4 -4.94 3.02 1.68
C ALA A 4 -4.22 4.38 1.59
N ALA A 5 -3.32 4.64 2.54
CA ALA A 5 -2.53 5.87 2.56
C ALA A 5 -1.55 5.91 1.38
N PHE A 6 -0.92 4.77 1.07
CA PHE A 6 -0.09 4.67 -0.14
C PHE A 6 -0.91 4.85 -1.42
N GLY A 7 -2.18 4.43 -1.45
CA GLY A 7 -3.07 4.72 -2.57
C GLY A 7 -3.28 6.22 -2.84
N MET A 8 -3.16 7.08 -1.81
CA MET A 8 -3.35 8.53 -1.94
C MET A 8 -2.09 9.28 -2.38
N THR A 9 -0.92 8.86 -1.91
CA THR A 9 0.36 9.60 -2.13
C THR A 9 1.47 8.74 -2.72
N GLY A 10 1.16 7.53 -3.18
CA GLY A 10 2.16 6.55 -3.62
C GLY A 10 2.95 6.96 -4.86
N LEU A 11 2.41 7.87 -5.68
CA LEU A 11 3.13 8.44 -6.84
C LEU A 11 4.35 9.28 -6.44
N ASP A 12 4.39 9.79 -5.20
CA ASP A 12 5.55 10.52 -4.69
C ASP A 12 6.79 9.62 -4.59
N PHE A 13 6.59 8.30 -4.55
CA PHE A 13 7.67 7.31 -4.63
C PHE A 13 8.45 7.41 -5.95
N GLU A 14 7.77 7.57 -7.08
CA GLU A 14 8.43 7.81 -8.38
C GLU A 14 9.28 9.08 -8.31
N THR A 15 8.75 10.14 -7.69
CA THR A 15 9.47 11.40 -7.57
C THR A 15 10.74 11.25 -6.74
N ALA A 16 10.69 10.47 -5.65
CA ALA A 16 11.89 10.15 -4.88
C ALA A 16 12.91 9.35 -5.70
N ALA A 17 12.46 8.36 -6.48
CA ALA A 17 13.31 7.56 -7.37
C ALA A 17 13.99 8.44 -8.44
N ARG A 18 13.21 9.27 -9.14
CA ARG A 18 13.70 10.20 -10.16
C ARG A 18 14.65 11.26 -9.59
N ALA A 19 14.41 11.72 -8.36
CA ALA A 19 15.26 12.71 -7.69
C ALA A 19 16.52 12.09 -7.06
N GLY A 20 16.67 10.76 -7.08
CA GLY A 20 17.79 10.07 -6.44
C GLY A 20 17.78 10.16 -4.91
N VAL A 21 16.59 10.28 -4.29
CA VAL A 21 16.43 10.35 -2.83
C VAL A 21 16.18 8.93 -2.30
N PRO A 22 17.11 8.34 -1.52
CA PRO A 22 17.03 6.94 -1.11
C PRO A 22 16.06 6.76 0.08
N ILE A 23 14.76 6.82 -0.18
CA ILE A 23 13.73 6.53 0.82
C ILE A 23 13.48 5.03 0.93
N ILE A 24 13.06 4.58 2.12
CA ILE A 24 12.49 3.25 2.34
C ILE A 24 11.03 3.43 2.75
N THR A 25 10.13 2.78 2.01
CA THR A 25 8.69 2.81 2.28
C THR A 25 8.19 1.41 2.60
N VAL A 26 7.67 1.23 3.82
CA VAL A 26 7.02 -0.02 4.23
C VAL A 26 5.50 0.15 4.12
N VAL A 27 4.87 -0.65 3.27
CA VAL A 27 3.41 -0.68 3.09
C VAL A 27 2.84 -1.87 3.85
N LEU A 28 1.99 -1.61 4.84
CA LEU A 28 1.21 -2.62 5.53
C LEU A 28 -0.04 -2.89 4.70
N ASN A 29 -0.02 -3.98 3.94
CA ASN A 29 -1.09 -4.37 3.04
C ASN A 29 -2.10 -5.26 3.75
N ASN A 30 -3.17 -4.67 4.28
CA ASN A 30 -4.24 -5.38 5.01
C ASN A 30 -5.56 -5.44 4.21
N ALA A 31 -5.53 -4.95 2.98
CA ALA A 31 -6.63 -4.94 2.03
C ALA A 31 -7.87 -4.17 2.52
N THR A 32 -7.70 -3.14 3.37
CA THR A 32 -8.83 -2.38 3.90
C THR A 32 -8.54 -0.89 4.14
N TRP A 33 -9.46 -0.03 3.70
CA TRP A 33 -9.32 1.43 3.84
C TRP A 33 -9.38 1.92 5.29
N LEU A 34 -10.12 1.19 6.13
CA LEU A 34 -10.29 1.46 7.54
C LEU A 34 -10.08 0.19 8.36
N SER A 35 -9.78 0.34 9.65
CA SER A 35 -9.87 -0.78 10.58
C SER A 35 -11.30 -1.34 10.57
N LYS A 36 -11.44 -2.66 10.41
CA LYS A 36 -12.74 -3.35 10.40
C LYS A 36 -13.37 -3.32 11.80
N GLN A 37 -13.99 -2.21 12.15
CA GLN A 37 -14.73 -2.01 13.41
C GLN A 37 -16.21 -2.33 13.23
N LYS A 38 -16.89 -2.79 14.29
CA LYS A 38 -18.32 -3.16 14.25
C LYS A 38 -19.23 -2.03 13.75
N GLN A 39 -18.88 -0.78 14.02
CA GLN A 39 -19.65 0.39 13.56
C GLN A 39 -19.65 0.59 12.03
N TRP A 40 -18.73 -0.07 11.31
CA TRP A 40 -18.60 0.04 9.85
C TRP A 40 -19.27 -1.11 9.07
N GLN A 41 -20.09 -1.93 9.74
CA GLN A 41 -20.72 -3.11 9.13
C GLN A 41 -21.50 -2.81 7.84
N LEU A 42 -22.22 -1.68 7.79
CA LEU A 42 -22.96 -1.26 6.60
C LEU A 42 -22.02 -0.96 5.42
N LEU A 43 -20.87 -0.33 5.68
CA LEU A 43 -19.90 -0.04 4.62
C LEU A 43 -19.23 -1.34 4.13
N THR A 44 -18.91 -2.25 5.05
CA THR A 44 -18.35 -3.55 4.66
C THR A 44 -19.33 -4.38 3.82
N SER A 45 -20.65 -4.29 4.03
CA SER A 45 -21.62 -5.02 3.19
C SER A 45 -21.67 -4.57 1.75
N TYR A 46 -21.20 -3.36 1.45
CA TYR A 46 -21.08 -2.83 0.08
C TYR A 46 -19.65 -2.89 -0.46
N SER A 47 -18.72 -3.56 0.23
CA SER A 47 -17.31 -3.69 -0.16
C SER A 47 -16.57 -2.36 -0.39
N VAL A 48 -17.10 -1.24 0.12
CA VAL A 48 -16.51 0.10 -0.12
C VAL A 48 -15.18 0.31 0.62
N LEU A 49 -14.83 -0.59 1.54
CA LEU A 49 -13.57 -0.56 2.26
C LEU A 49 -12.51 -1.47 1.65
N GLU A 50 -12.87 -2.33 0.69
CA GLU A 50 -11.95 -3.31 0.13
C GLU A 50 -11.01 -2.65 -0.87
N ILE A 51 -9.71 -2.85 -0.65
CA ILE A 51 -8.64 -2.42 -1.54
C ILE A 51 -7.66 -3.58 -1.67
N GLY A 52 -6.93 -3.68 -2.78
CA GLY A 52 -6.04 -4.82 -2.97
C GLY A 52 -5.21 -4.66 -4.22
N TRP A 53 -4.01 -4.09 -4.05
CA TRP A 53 -3.06 -3.90 -5.14
C TRP A 53 -1.73 -4.58 -4.82
N ASN A 54 -0.99 -4.94 -5.87
CA ASN A 54 0.38 -5.39 -5.73
C ASN A 54 1.34 -4.19 -5.70
N TYR A 55 1.58 -3.66 -4.51
CA TYR A 55 2.43 -2.48 -4.31
C TYR A 55 3.90 -2.72 -4.71
N ALA A 56 4.37 -3.98 -4.68
CA ALA A 56 5.71 -4.32 -5.15
C ALA A 56 5.85 -4.13 -6.67
N ASP A 57 4.84 -4.50 -7.46
CA ASP A 57 4.86 -4.27 -8.90
C ASP A 57 4.78 -2.77 -9.23
N MET A 58 4.02 -2.01 -8.44
CA MET A 58 3.99 -0.55 -8.57
C MET A 58 5.37 0.07 -8.28
N ALA A 59 6.02 -0.31 -7.18
CA ALA A 59 7.35 0.18 -6.85
C ALA A 59 8.38 -0.14 -7.96
N ARG A 60 8.29 -1.33 -8.56
CA ARG A 60 9.11 -1.70 -9.72
C ARG A 60 8.85 -0.78 -10.92
N ALA A 61 7.59 -0.54 -11.25
CA ALA A 61 7.19 0.31 -12.37
C ALA A 61 7.63 1.77 -12.19
N MET A 62 7.74 2.22 -10.94
CA MET A 62 8.19 3.57 -10.56
C MET A 62 9.73 3.69 -10.47
N GLY A 63 10.48 2.65 -10.81
CA GLY A 63 11.94 2.67 -10.84
C GLY A 63 12.62 2.42 -9.49
N GLY A 64 11.89 1.91 -8.49
CA GLY A 64 12.44 1.52 -7.20
C GLY A 64 12.76 0.03 -7.08
N TYR A 65 13.37 -0.34 -5.95
CA TYR A 65 13.57 -1.73 -5.55
C TYR A 65 12.35 -2.22 -4.74
N PRO A 66 11.62 -3.25 -5.22
CA PRO A 66 10.48 -3.79 -4.50
C PRO A 66 10.84 -5.04 -3.69
N GLU A 67 10.21 -5.19 -2.54
CA GLU A 67 10.24 -6.40 -1.72
C GLU A 67 8.82 -6.63 -1.18
N ARG A 68 8.35 -7.87 -1.23
CA ARG A 68 7.03 -8.26 -0.74
C ARG A 68 7.19 -9.45 0.18
N ILE A 69 7.07 -9.19 1.47
CA ILE A 69 7.12 -10.21 2.52
C ILE A 69 5.72 -10.72 2.78
N GLU A 70 5.51 -12.01 2.56
CA GLU A 70 4.26 -12.72 2.90
C GLU A 70 4.46 -13.75 4.01
N ASP A 71 5.69 -14.26 4.16
CA ASP A 71 6.11 -15.12 5.24
C ASP A 71 7.11 -14.38 6.15
N PRO A 72 6.82 -14.21 7.46
CA PRO A 72 7.76 -13.57 8.39
C PRO A 72 9.11 -14.27 8.56
N SER A 73 9.26 -15.51 8.05
CA SER A 73 10.49 -16.30 8.13
C SER A 73 11.38 -16.23 6.89
N GLU A 74 10.96 -15.47 5.87
CA GLU A 74 11.79 -15.06 4.72
C GLU A 74 12.98 -14.18 5.14
#